data_AF-A0A382F401-F1
#
_entry.id   AF-A0A382F401-F1
#
_cell.length_a   1.000
_cell.length_b   1.000
_cell.length_c   1.000
_cell.angle_alpha   90.00
_cell.angle_beta   90.00
_cell.angle_gamma   90.00
#
_symmetry.space_group_name_H-M   'P 1'
#
loop_
_entity.id
_entity.type
_entity.pdbx_description
1 polymer ?
#
loop_
_entity_poly.entity_id
_entity_poly.type
_entity_poly.pdbx_seq_one_letter_code
_entity_poly.pdbx_strand_id
1 'polypeptide(L)'
;MPTVSVQDVITAATYNGLQSRVETVLGVGSTDTGYGQVLSSNVVSANSVITAEKMVNLKTDIDKCRAHQSGSLTNIATVEITDRIGADDVVLSGGGTNSLKGYNDFISIVDSVESDKLLCDDTQASVEAATSSTRTQDWNGTVIHTFQVTFFTDNARRHFFNTGGEVRFQGQLSNGAGSKDADWAGLLSGIGIVSFAIHATTSSGNGTPSAIGNFELTSTHQTVFQKSGSAYNYDENLFRITAKEVDSRIIEFDIRFQDDSGGTPDENVTGTLTSTITQRRASGIYVSVPSPTYSNTVEL
;
A
#
# COMPACT_ATOMS: atom_id res chain seq x y z
N MET A 1 -1.90 25.51 3.12
CA MET A 1 -1.36 26.90 2.97
C MET A 1 -2.50 27.79 2.50
N PRO A 2 -2.66 29.03 2.96
CA PRO A 2 -3.69 29.92 2.41
C PRO A 2 -3.43 30.19 0.92
N THR A 3 -4.48 30.44 0.15
CA THR A 3 -4.38 30.89 -1.23
C THR A 3 -3.62 32.21 -1.32
N VAL A 4 -2.95 32.45 -2.45
CA VAL A 4 -2.32 33.74 -2.73
C VAL A 4 -3.36 34.71 -3.29
N SER A 5 -3.26 36.00 -2.95
CA SER A 5 -4.18 37.01 -3.44
C SER A 5 -3.73 37.55 -4.80
N VAL A 6 -4.67 38.03 -5.61
CA VAL A 6 -4.34 38.72 -6.86
C VAL A 6 -3.45 39.92 -6.55
N GLN A 7 -2.37 40.09 -7.33
CA GLN A 7 -1.29 41.09 -7.16
C GLN A 7 -0.21 40.75 -6.12
N ASP A 8 -0.32 39.65 -5.38
CA ASP A 8 0.77 39.18 -4.52
C ASP A 8 1.96 38.70 -5.35
N VAL A 9 3.17 39.04 -4.89
CA VAL A 9 4.40 38.48 -5.46
C VAL A 9 4.58 37.07 -4.90
N ILE A 10 4.75 36.08 -5.78
CA ILE A 10 5.12 34.73 -5.37
C ILE A 10 6.56 34.76 -4.82
N THR A 11 6.68 34.77 -3.50
CA THR A 11 7.98 34.81 -2.83
C THR A 11 8.64 33.44 -2.80
N ALA A 12 9.95 33.42 -2.55
CA ALA A 12 10.68 32.19 -2.25
C ALA A 12 10.06 31.41 -1.08
N ALA A 13 9.55 32.09 -0.06
CA ALA A 13 8.88 31.45 1.07
C ALA A 13 7.58 30.76 0.65
N THR A 14 6.79 31.41 -0.21
CA THR A 14 5.55 30.84 -0.76
C THR A 14 5.84 29.58 -1.59
N TYR A 15 6.82 29.66 -2.49
CA TYR A 15 7.26 28.52 -3.31
C TYR A 15 7.77 27.37 -2.45
N ASN A 16 8.69 27.64 -1.51
CA ASN A 16 9.27 26.62 -0.65
C ASN A 16 8.21 25.94 0.21
N GLY A 17 7.24 26.68 0.74
CA GLY A 17 6.17 26.08 1.51
C GLY A 17 5.28 25.14 0.69
N LEU A 18 5.10 25.38 -0.61
CA LEU A 18 4.38 24.44 -1.48
C LEU A 18 5.24 23.25 -1.88
N GLN A 19 6.52 23.49 -2.22
CA GLN A 19 7.46 22.43 -2.58
C GLN A 19 7.68 21.45 -1.41
N SER A 20 7.82 21.92 -0.17
CA SER A 20 7.98 21.05 1.01
C SER A 20 6.75 20.19 1.31
N ARG A 21 5.55 20.66 0.94
CA ARG A 21 4.32 19.84 1.04
C ARG A 21 4.35 18.67 0.06
N VAL A 22 4.75 18.94 -1.18
CA VAL A 22 4.95 17.89 -2.19
C VAL A 22 6.06 16.93 -1.75
N GLU A 23 7.16 17.44 -1.20
CA GLU A 23 8.27 16.64 -0.66
C GLU A 23 7.83 15.72 0.49
N THR A 24 6.92 16.19 1.35
CA THR A 24 6.39 15.38 2.45
C THR A 24 5.72 14.10 1.90
N VAL A 25 4.97 14.21 0.80
CA VAL A 25 4.28 13.06 0.19
C VAL A 25 5.21 12.25 -0.73
N LEU A 26 5.89 12.88 -1.69
CA LEU A 26 6.68 12.20 -2.71
C LEU A 26 8.03 11.69 -2.19
N GLY A 27 8.66 12.46 -1.31
CA GLY A 27 10.01 12.23 -0.81
C GLY A 27 10.07 11.20 0.32
N VAL A 28 10.96 11.43 1.28
CA VAL A 28 11.20 10.49 2.39
C VAL A 28 10.02 10.44 3.36
N GLY A 29 9.39 11.58 3.65
CA GLY A 29 8.27 11.69 4.58
C GLY A 29 8.49 11.04 5.95
N SER A 30 7.40 10.89 6.69
CA SER A 30 7.31 10.24 8.00
C SER A 30 5.91 9.69 8.23
N THR A 31 5.74 8.68 9.09
CA THR A 31 4.43 8.07 9.39
C THR A 31 3.65 7.74 8.10
N ASP A 32 2.49 8.35 7.87
CA ASP A 32 1.60 8.09 6.74
C ASP A 32 2.00 8.86 5.46
N THR A 33 3.22 9.40 5.42
CA THR A 33 3.73 10.18 4.30
C THR A 33 5.07 9.64 3.80
N GLY A 34 5.37 9.90 2.54
CA GLY A 34 6.64 9.56 1.90
C GLY A 34 6.57 8.34 1.00
N TYR A 35 6.66 8.57 -0.30
CA TYR A 35 6.75 7.56 -1.35
C TYR A 35 8.19 7.12 -1.66
N GLY A 36 9.19 7.77 -1.04
CA GLY A 36 10.60 7.42 -1.19
C GLY A 36 11.18 7.77 -2.56
N GLN A 37 10.57 8.71 -3.27
CA GLN A 37 11.01 9.10 -4.60
C GLN A 37 11.91 10.34 -4.56
N VAL A 38 12.74 10.47 -5.59
CA VAL A 38 13.58 11.67 -5.77
C VAL A 38 12.75 12.78 -6.42
N LEU A 39 12.83 13.97 -5.82
CA LEU A 39 12.19 15.18 -6.32
C LEU A 39 13.00 15.81 -7.46
N SER A 40 12.27 16.43 -8.37
CA SER A 40 12.81 17.25 -9.46
C SER A 40 12.92 18.72 -9.00
N SER A 41 11.98 19.16 -8.16
CA SER A 41 11.94 20.48 -7.54
C SER A 41 12.79 20.54 -6.27
N ASN A 42 13.25 21.74 -5.93
CA ASN A 42 14.09 22.01 -4.76
C ASN A 42 13.69 23.33 -4.13
N VAL A 43 13.84 23.47 -2.82
CA VAL A 43 13.73 24.77 -2.15
C VAL A 43 14.72 25.78 -2.72
N VAL A 44 14.34 27.06 -2.69
CA VAL A 44 15.12 28.17 -3.23
C VAL A 44 15.51 29.16 -2.13
N SER A 45 16.56 29.94 -2.38
CA SER A 45 16.99 30.99 -1.44
C SER A 45 15.99 32.16 -1.41
N ALA A 46 15.96 32.91 -0.30
CA ALA A 46 14.96 33.95 -0.02
C ALA A 46 14.82 35.02 -1.13
N ASN A 47 15.90 35.33 -1.85
CA ASN A 47 15.93 36.36 -2.90
C ASN A 47 15.92 35.76 -4.32
N SER A 48 15.66 34.46 -4.45
CA SER A 48 15.58 33.81 -5.75
C SER A 48 14.33 34.21 -6.51
N VAL A 49 14.49 34.49 -7.81
CA VAL A 49 13.36 34.57 -8.74
C VAL A 49 12.81 33.17 -8.96
N ILE A 50 11.47 33.03 -8.90
CA ILE A 50 10.78 31.80 -9.26
C ILE A 50 10.63 31.77 -10.77
N THR A 51 11.41 30.91 -11.42
CA THR A 51 11.42 30.76 -12.87
C THR A 51 10.39 29.75 -13.33
N ALA A 52 10.03 29.80 -14.62
CA ALA A 52 9.19 28.78 -15.25
C ALA A 52 9.73 27.36 -15.01
N GLU A 53 11.05 27.16 -15.15
CA GLU A 53 11.70 25.88 -14.89
C GLU A 53 11.44 25.33 -13.48
N LYS A 54 11.48 26.17 -12.44
CA LYS A 54 11.17 25.76 -11.07
C LYS A 54 9.72 25.32 -10.90
N MET A 55 8.80 25.96 -11.63
CA MET A 55 7.38 25.57 -11.66
C MET A 55 7.17 24.29 -12.46
N VAL A 56 7.89 24.07 -13.56
CA VAL A 56 7.86 22.82 -14.32
C VAL A 56 8.38 21.64 -13.49
N ASN A 57 9.46 21.84 -12.75
CA ASN A 57 9.98 20.82 -11.83
C ASN A 57 9.00 20.50 -10.70
N LEU A 58 8.35 21.53 -10.13
CA LEU A 58 7.32 21.33 -9.11
C LEU A 58 6.09 20.59 -9.69
N LYS A 59 5.65 20.98 -10.88
CA LYS A 59 4.56 20.29 -11.60
C LYS A 59 4.90 18.82 -11.83
N THR A 60 6.14 18.52 -12.23
CA THR A 60 6.60 17.15 -12.46
C THR A 60 6.47 16.29 -11.21
N ASP A 61 6.81 16.84 -10.04
CA ASP A 61 6.68 16.12 -8.77
C ASP A 61 5.21 15.95 -8.36
N ILE A 62 4.37 16.96 -8.55
CA ILE A 62 2.92 16.87 -8.32
C ILE A 62 2.29 15.81 -9.25
N ASP A 63 2.68 15.81 -10.52
CA ASP A 63 2.21 14.85 -11.52
C ASP A 63 2.60 13.41 -11.17
N LYS A 64 3.81 13.19 -10.63
CA LYS A 64 4.20 11.87 -10.12
C LYS A 64 3.25 11.39 -9.02
N CYS A 65 2.94 12.24 -8.05
CA CYS A 65 1.98 11.93 -6.99
C CYS A 65 0.59 11.62 -7.56
N ARG A 66 0.05 12.50 -8.42
CA ARG A 66 -1.31 12.32 -8.96
C ARG A 66 -1.42 11.10 -9.86
N ALA A 67 -0.42 10.86 -10.70
CA ALA A 67 -0.40 9.67 -11.52
C ALA A 67 -0.41 8.41 -10.65
N HIS A 68 0.38 8.35 -9.58
CA HIS A 68 0.36 7.25 -8.62
C HIS A 68 -1.01 7.07 -7.94
N GLN A 69 -1.60 8.17 -7.47
CA GLN A 69 -2.83 8.17 -6.66
C GLN A 69 -4.08 7.86 -7.47
N SER A 70 -4.17 8.35 -8.72
CA SER A 70 -5.40 8.29 -9.53
C SER A 70 -5.21 7.77 -10.94
N GLY A 71 -4.04 7.24 -11.29
CA GLY A 71 -3.74 6.69 -12.62
C GLY A 71 -3.65 7.75 -13.73
N SER A 72 -3.69 9.04 -13.38
CA SER A 72 -3.75 10.15 -14.33
C SER A 72 -2.92 11.34 -13.87
N LEU A 73 -2.30 12.05 -14.82
CA LEU A 73 -1.58 13.30 -14.58
C LEU A 73 -2.54 14.44 -14.24
N THR A 74 -2.00 15.55 -13.73
CA THR A 74 -2.79 16.75 -13.50
C THR A 74 -3.22 17.42 -14.80
N ASN A 75 -4.33 18.15 -14.73
CA ASN A 75 -4.76 19.06 -15.80
C ASN A 75 -4.12 20.46 -15.69
N ILE A 76 -3.18 20.65 -14.75
CA ILE A 76 -2.43 21.91 -14.62
C ILE A 76 -1.66 22.13 -15.93
N ALA A 77 -1.73 23.33 -16.49
CA ALA A 77 -0.98 23.71 -17.69
C ALA A 77 0.49 24.02 -17.35
N THR A 78 1.38 23.85 -18.31
CA THR A 78 2.81 24.18 -18.15
C THR A 78 3.01 25.70 -18.09
N VAL A 79 3.81 26.15 -17.13
CA VAL A 79 4.27 27.54 -17.03
C VAL A 79 5.45 27.73 -18.00
N GLU A 80 5.33 28.69 -18.90
CA GLU A 80 6.31 29.01 -19.95
C GLU A 80 7.21 30.18 -19.53
N ILE A 81 8.40 30.32 -20.12
CA ILE A 81 9.36 31.38 -19.77
C ILE A 81 8.78 32.79 -19.96
N THR A 82 7.87 32.96 -20.93
CA THR A 82 7.25 34.25 -21.24
C THR A 82 6.03 34.59 -20.38
N ASP A 83 5.64 33.69 -19.51
CA ASP A 83 4.47 33.85 -18.66
C ASP A 83 4.77 34.73 -17.45
N ARG A 84 3.78 35.54 -17.05
CA ARG A 84 3.77 36.18 -15.74
C ARG A 84 2.79 35.45 -14.83
N ILE A 85 3.34 34.72 -13.86
CA ILE A 85 2.58 33.92 -12.90
C ILE A 85 1.74 34.83 -12.00
N GLY A 86 0.42 34.65 -12.01
CA GLY A 86 -0.52 35.27 -11.10
C GLY A 86 -1.13 34.27 -10.12
N ALA A 87 -2.07 34.76 -9.31
CA ALA A 87 -2.75 33.96 -8.29
C ALA A 87 -3.68 32.91 -8.90
N ASP A 88 -4.71 33.35 -9.63
CA ASP A 88 -5.74 32.49 -10.21
C ASP A 88 -5.55 32.25 -11.72
N ASP A 89 -4.69 33.03 -12.35
CA ASP A 89 -4.34 32.90 -13.75
C ASP A 89 -2.88 33.28 -14.02
N VAL A 90 -2.46 33.04 -15.25
CA VAL A 90 -1.16 33.48 -15.77
C VAL A 90 -1.40 34.40 -16.95
N VAL A 91 -0.67 35.53 -17.00
CA VAL A 91 -0.69 36.44 -18.15
C VAL A 91 0.31 35.95 -19.19
N LEU A 92 -0.17 35.66 -20.39
CA LEU A 92 0.61 35.20 -21.53
C LEU A 92 1.30 36.40 -22.23
N SER A 93 2.37 36.14 -22.99
CA SER A 93 3.12 37.16 -23.74
C SER A 93 2.29 37.97 -24.75
N GLY A 94 1.16 37.44 -25.21
CA GLY A 94 0.21 38.11 -26.11
C GLY A 94 -0.90 38.89 -25.42
N GLY A 95 -0.92 38.98 -24.09
CA GLY A 95 -1.92 39.71 -23.31
C GLY A 95 -3.20 38.94 -22.96
N GLY A 96 -3.28 37.65 -23.28
CA GLY A 96 -4.34 36.74 -22.82
C GLY A 96 -4.03 36.11 -21.45
N THR A 97 -4.98 35.40 -20.85
CA THR A 97 -4.80 34.69 -19.57
C THR A 97 -5.06 33.18 -19.71
N ASN A 98 -4.46 32.40 -18.81
CA ASN A 98 -4.74 30.97 -18.67
C ASN A 98 -4.95 30.64 -17.18
N SER A 99 -6.14 30.15 -16.84
CA SER A 99 -6.60 29.85 -15.48
C SER A 99 -6.36 28.40 -15.05
N LEU A 100 -5.49 27.67 -15.74
CA LEU A 100 -5.09 26.29 -15.38
C LEU A 100 -3.64 26.21 -14.92
N LYS A 101 -2.97 27.34 -14.73
CA LYS A 101 -1.57 27.41 -14.32
C LYS A 101 -1.28 28.57 -13.36
N GLY A 102 -2.33 29.14 -12.78
CA GLY A 102 -2.19 30.08 -11.67
C GLY A 102 -1.61 29.38 -10.45
N TYR A 103 -0.98 30.13 -9.54
CA TYR A 103 -0.36 29.53 -8.37
C TYR A 103 -1.37 28.82 -7.46
N ASN A 104 -2.61 29.31 -7.37
CA ASN A 104 -3.69 28.68 -6.61
C ASN A 104 -4.12 27.32 -7.19
N ASP A 105 -3.95 27.09 -8.49
CA ASP A 105 -4.20 25.77 -9.11
C ASP A 105 -3.23 24.72 -8.56
N PHE A 106 -1.95 25.09 -8.43
CA PHE A 106 -0.95 24.22 -7.81
C PHE A 106 -1.27 23.95 -6.34
N ILE A 107 -1.70 24.96 -5.58
CA ILE A 107 -2.11 24.78 -4.18
C ILE A 107 -3.26 23.78 -4.09
N SER A 108 -4.31 23.94 -4.91
CA SER A 108 -5.50 23.07 -4.88
C SER A 108 -5.17 21.61 -5.21
N ILE A 109 -4.30 21.38 -6.19
CA ILE A 109 -3.86 20.02 -6.50
C ILE A 109 -2.97 19.45 -5.39
N VAL A 110 -2.10 20.23 -4.77
CA VAL A 110 -1.30 19.75 -3.63
C VAL A 110 -2.17 19.41 -2.42
N ASP A 111 -3.24 20.17 -2.16
CA ASP A 111 -4.24 19.82 -1.14
C ASP A 111 -4.85 18.43 -1.44
N SER A 112 -5.13 18.15 -2.71
CA SER A 112 -5.62 16.83 -3.15
C SER A 112 -4.56 15.73 -3.01
N VAL A 113 -3.29 16.04 -3.34
CA VAL A 113 -2.15 15.11 -3.15
C VAL A 113 -2.00 14.70 -1.69
N GLU A 114 -2.14 15.63 -0.75
CA GLU A 114 -2.04 15.35 0.69
C GLU A 114 -3.23 14.55 1.24
N SER A 115 -4.43 14.82 0.72
CA SER A 115 -5.64 14.06 1.05
C SER A 115 -5.51 12.61 0.59
N ASP A 116 -5.04 12.41 -0.63
CA ASP A 116 -5.00 11.11 -1.30
C ASP A 116 -3.67 10.36 -1.07
N LYS A 117 -2.84 10.82 -0.12
CA LYS A 117 -1.46 10.33 0.08
C LYS A 117 -1.34 8.82 0.33
N LEU A 118 -2.40 8.13 0.76
CA LEU A 118 -2.41 6.68 0.97
C LEU A 118 -3.10 5.88 -0.15
N LEU A 119 -3.57 6.58 -1.19
CA LEU A 119 -4.19 5.95 -2.35
C LEU A 119 -3.14 5.59 -3.39
N CYS A 120 -3.38 4.47 -4.07
CA CYS A 120 -2.61 4.02 -5.22
C CYS A 120 -3.55 3.40 -6.22
N ASP A 121 -3.59 3.95 -7.43
CA ASP A 121 -4.38 3.40 -8.53
C ASP A 121 -3.81 2.03 -8.98
N ASP A 122 -4.67 1.11 -9.39
CA ASP A 122 -4.27 -0.23 -9.78
C ASP A 122 -3.43 -0.26 -11.06
N THR A 123 -3.49 0.77 -11.91
CA THR A 123 -2.58 0.91 -13.07
C THR A 123 -1.15 1.25 -12.66
N GLN A 124 -0.93 1.63 -11.40
CA GLN A 124 0.38 2.06 -10.86
C GLN A 124 0.99 1.03 -9.91
N ALA A 125 0.30 -0.08 -9.70
CA ALA A 125 0.75 -1.20 -8.90
C ALA A 125 0.76 -2.49 -9.71
N SER A 126 1.52 -3.45 -9.22
CA SER A 126 1.48 -4.83 -9.73
C SER A 126 1.24 -5.79 -8.57
N VAL A 127 0.71 -6.96 -8.93
CA VAL A 127 0.57 -8.09 -8.02
C VAL A 127 1.60 -9.14 -8.44
N GLU A 128 2.49 -9.48 -7.52
CA GLU A 128 3.64 -10.35 -7.76
C GLU A 128 3.59 -11.55 -6.82
N ALA A 129 4.00 -12.72 -7.30
CA ALA A 129 4.16 -13.90 -6.44
C ALA A 129 5.32 -13.66 -5.46
N ALA A 130 5.15 -14.07 -4.20
CA ALA A 130 6.12 -13.84 -3.14
C ALA A 130 6.71 -15.15 -2.61
N THR A 131 5.90 -15.96 -1.93
CA THR A 131 6.28 -17.28 -1.42
C THR A 131 5.06 -18.18 -1.33
N SER A 132 5.27 -19.47 -1.14
CA SER A 132 4.20 -20.43 -0.89
C SER A 132 4.71 -21.59 -0.06
N SER A 133 3.80 -22.30 0.59
CA SER A 133 4.07 -23.57 1.25
C SER A 133 3.01 -24.60 0.85
N THR A 134 3.41 -25.83 0.61
CA THR A 134 2.51 -26.91 0.17
C THR A 134 2.74 -28.17 0.98
N ARG A 135 1.65 -28.78 1.45
CA ARG A 135 1.63 -30.06 2.14
C ARG A 135 0.76 -31.06 1.39
N THR A 136 1.31 -32.25 1.16
CA THR A 136 0.62 -33.39 0.53
C THR A 136 0.38 -34.55 1.49
N GLN A 137 0.90 -34.45 2.72
CA GLN A 137 0.73 -35.46 3.75
C GLN A 137 -0.55 -35.21 4.52
N ASP A 138 -1.30 -36.27 4.80
CA ASP A 138 -2.46 -36.21 5.67
C ASP A 138 -2.14 -35.51 6.99
N TRP A 139 -3.12 -34.82 7.54
CA TRP A 139 -2.99 -34.14 8.82
C TRP A 139 -4.28 -34.15 9.61
N ASN A 140 -4.11 -34.02 10.92
CA ASN A 140 -5.15 -33.88 11.93
C ASN A 140 -4.51 -33.03 13.05
N GLY A 141 -5.27 -32.10 13.63
CA GLY A 141 -4.75 -31.07 14.53
C GLY A 141 -4.25 -29.83 13.78
N THR A 142 -3.17 -29.21 14.26
CA THR A 142 -2.70 -27.92 13.71
C THR A 142 -1.48 -28.05 12.81
N VAL A 143 -1.56 -27.50 11.60
CA VAL A 143 -0.39 -27.24 10.73
C VAL A 143 -0.18 -25.73 10.56
N ILE A 144 1.09 -25.31 10.41
CA ILE A 144 1.48 -23.90 10.45
C ILE A 144 2.42 -23.60 9.29
N HIS A 145 2.17 -22.48 8.60
CA HIS A 145 3.11 -21.86 7.69
C HIS A 145 3.57 -20.53 8.30
N THR A 146 4.87 -20.40 8.57
CA THR A 146 5.47 -19.15 9.09
C THR A 146 6.47 -18.61 8.09
N PHE A 147 6.36 -17.32 7.78
CA PHE A 147 7.31 -16.64 6.92
C PHE A 147 7.59 -15.22 7.40
N GLN A 148 8.74 -14.70 6.98
CA GLN A 148 9.16 -13.33 7.27
C GLN A 148 9.18 -12.50 6.00
N VAL A 149 8.79 -11.23 6.14
CA VAL A 149 8.91 -10.18 5.13
C VAL A 149 9.99 -9.22 5.59
N THR A 150 11.11 -9.20 4.87
CA THR A 150 12.27 -8.37 5.21
C THR A 150 12.41 -7.22 4.22
N PHE A 151 12.37 -6.01 4.76
CA PHE A 151 12.61 -4.77 4.03
C PHE A 151 14.09 -4.36 4.13
N PHE A 152 14.58 -3.68 3.09
CA PHE A 152 15.98 -3.24 3.03
C PHE A 152 16.32 -2.23 4.15
N THR A 153 15.39 -1.33 4.44
CA THR A 153 15.44 -0.33 5.53
C THR A 153 14.06 -0.14 6.14
N ASP A 154 14.01 0.50 7.31
CA ASP A 154 12.77 0.98 7.94
C ASP A 154 12.00 1.94 7.02
N ASN A 155 12.72 2.80 6.30
CA ASN A 155 12.14 3.66 5.27
C ASN A 155 11.54 2.84 4.12
N ALA A 156 12.21 1.77 3.66
CA ALA A 156 11.66 0.93 2.60
C ALA A 156 10.34 0.25 3.02
N ARG A 157 10.23 -0.18 4.28
CA ARG A 157 8.96 -0.68 4.85
C ARG A 157 7.88 0.39 4.82
N ARG A 158 8.17 1.60 5.32
CA ARG A 158 7.22 2.72 5.28
C ARG A 158 6.77 3.04 3.86
N HIS A 159 7.71 3.18 2.91
CA HIS A 159 7.38 3.50 1.52
C HIS A 159 6.53 2.42 0.87
N PHE A 160 6.81 1.14 1.14
CA PHE A 160 5.99 0.03 0.65
C PHE A 160 4.53 0.21 1.05
N PHE A 161 4.25 0.41 2.33
CA PHE A 161 2.85 0.55 2.79
C PHE A 161 2.23 1.89 2.42
N ASN A 162 2.96 3.01 2.48
CA ASN A 162 2.45 4.33 2.13
C ASN A 162 2.09 4.47 0.64
N THR A 163 2.71 3.66 -0.23
CA THR A 163 2.40 3.61 -1.67
C THR A 163 1.35 2.55 -2.01
N GLY A 164 0.60 2.06 -1.01
CA GLY A 164 -0.48 1.08 -1.20
C GLY A 164 0.00 -0.36 -1.35
N GLY A 165 1.17 -0.68 -0.78
CA GLY A 165 1.68 -2.05 -0.72
C GLY A 165 0.87 -2.94 0.23
N GLU A 166 0.72 -4.21 -0.15
CA GLU A 166 -0.04 -5.21 0.62
C GLU A 166 0.70 -6.55 0.64
N VAL A 167 0.65 -7.24 1.78
CA VAL A 167 0.97 -8.68 1.85
C VAL A 167 -0.34 -9.46 1.76
N ARG A 168 -0.44 -10.37 0.80
CA ARG A 168 -1.70 -11.03 0.44
C ARG A 168 -1.62 -12.53 0.67
N PHE A 169 -2.67 -13.08 1.28
CA PHE A 169 -2.73 -14.48 1.71
C PHE A 169 -3.91 -15.18 1.04
N GLN A 170 -3.65 -16.38 0.54
CA GLN A 170 -4.67 -17.29 0.03
C GLN A 170 -4.38 -18.70 0.52
N GLY A 171 -5.43 -19.45 0.83
CA GLY A 171 -5.37 -20.86 1.17
C GLY A 171 -6.15 -21.67 0.16
N GLN A 172 -5.70 -22.90 -0.10
CA GLN A 172 -6.39 -23.83 -0.96
C GLN A 172 -6.20 -25.26 -0.45
N LEU A 173 -7.28 -26.05 -0.43
CA LEU A 173 -7.21 -27.50 -0.33
C LEU A 173 -7.72 -28.10 -1.64
N SER A 174 -6.97 -29.02 -2.23
CA SER A 174 -7.33 -29.68 -3.48
C SER A 174 -7.11 -31.19 -3.39
N ASN A 175 -7.79 -31.96 -4.24
CA ASN A 175 -7.67 -33.42 -4.31
C ASN A 175 -8.00 -34.18 -3.01
N GLY A 176 -8.67 -33.54 -2.05
CA GLY A 176 -9.20 -34.21 -0.85
C GLY A 176 -10.49 -34.97 -1.14
N ALA A 177 -10.86 -35.88 -0.25
CA ALA A 177 -12.06 -36.71 -0.34
C ALA A 177 -12.82 -36.76 0.99
N GLY A 178 -14.16 -36.75 0.91
CA GLY A 178 -15.03 -36.82 2.08
C GLY A 178 -15.45 -35.45 2.62
N SER A 179 -16.28 -35.46 3.66
CA SER A 179 -16.96 -34.27 4.16
C SER A 179 -16.01 -33.27 4.82
N LYS A 180 -15.00 -33.73 5.56
CA LYS A 180 -14.00 -32.85 6.19
C LYS A 180 -13.14 -32.10 5.16
N ASP A 181 -12.64 -32.80 4.15
CA ASP A 181 -11.89 -32.18 3.05
C ASP A 181 -12.75 -31.17 2.26
N ALA A 182 -14.04 -31.50 2.04
CA ALA A 182 -14.97 -30.58 1.40
C ALA A 182 -15.23 -29.32 2.24
N ASP A 183 -15.33 -29.44 3.56
CA ASP A 183 -15.47 -28.30 4.47
C ASP A 183 -14.21 -27.44 4.49
N TRP A 184 -13.01 -28.03 4.61
CA TRP A 184 -11.75 -27.29 4.52
C TRP A 184 -11.57 -26.58 3.19
N ALA A 185 -11.90 -27.22 2.07
CA ALA A 185 -11.88 -26.59 0.75
C ALA A 185 -12.87 -25.41 0.67
N GLY A 186 -14.07 -25.56 1.24
CA GLY A 186 -15.07 -24.50 1.37
C GLY A 186 -14.63 -23.35 2.26
N LEU A 187 -13.98 -23.64 3.39
CA LEU A 187 -13.44 -22.66 4.32
C LEU A 187 -12.35 -21.82 3.64
N LEU A 188 -11.38 -22.47 3.01
CA LEU A 188 -10.23 -21.82 2.37
C LEU A 188 -10.59 -21.08 1.08
N SER A 189 -11.54 -21.58 0.28
CA SER A 189 -12.09 -20.79 -0.83
C SER A 189 -12.90 -19.59 -0.31
N GLY A 190 -13.62 -19.78 0.81
CA GLY A 190 -14.48 -18.78 1.41
C GLY A 190 -13.75 -17.59 2.03
N ILE A 191 -12.46 -17.70 2.38
CA ILE A 191 -11.66 -16.55 2.88
C ILE A 191 -11.31 -15.54 1.78
N GLY A 192 -11.39 -15.93 0.50
CA GLY A 192 -10.91 -15.10 -0.60
C GLY A 192 -9.44 -14.70 -0.45
N ILE A 193 -9.11 -13.49 -0.89
CA ILE A 193 -7.79 -12.89 -0.69
C ILE A 193 -7.83 -12.08 0.59
N VAL A 194 -7.01 -12.45 1.57
CA VAL A 194 -6.77 -11.62 2.75
C VAL A 194 -5.62 -10.66 2.44
N SER A 195 -5.78 -9.36 2.70
CA SER A 195 -4.77 -8.33 2.42
C SER A 195 -4.37 -7.62 3.71
N PHE A 196 -3.12 -7.78 4.13
CA PHE A 196 -2.51 -7.00 5.21
C PHE A 196 -1.90 -5.72 4.61
N ALA A 197 -2.43 -4.56 5.01
CA ALA A 197 -2.10 -3.25 4.46
C ALA A 197 -1.57 -2.31 5.56
N ILE A 198 -1.55 -1.00 5.26
CA ILE A 198 -0.95 0.04 6.11
C ILE A 198 -1.57 0.16 7.52
N HIS A 199 -2.90 0.17 7.62
CA HIS A 199 -3.64 0.40 8.89
C HIS A 199 -4.71 -0.66 9.20
N ALA A 200 -4.85 -1.66 8.33
CA ALA A 200 -5.85 -2.69 8.50
C ALA A 200 -5.49 -3.94 7.71
N THR A 201 -6.11 -5.04 8.10
CA THR A 201 -6.18 -6.26 7.29
C THR A 201 -7.59 -6.40 6.77
N THR A 202 -7.75 -6.70 5.49
CA THR A 202 -9.07 -6.87 4.85
C THR A 202 -9.16 -8.23 4.19
N SER A 203 -10.36 -8.61 3.73
CA SER A 203 -10.58 -9.84 2.97
C SER A 203 -11.61 -9.58 1.87
N SER A 204 -11.41 -10.18 0.70
CA SER A 204 -12.40 -10.19 -0.39
C SER A 204 -13.50 -11.25 -0.20
N GLY A 205 -13.34 -12.12 0.80
CA GLY A 205 -14.27 -13.19 1.14
C GLY A 205 -14.90 -12.98 2.52
N ASN A 206 -15.17 -14.09 3.19
CA ASN A 206 -15.74 -14.14 4.53
C ASN A 206 -14.66 -14.32 5.59
N GLY A 207 -14.98 -13.96 6.82
CA GLY A 207 -14.10 -14.09 7.97
C GLY A 207 -14.17 -12.85 8.85
N THR A 208 -13.24 -12.75 9.79
CA THR A 208 -13.13 -11.63 10.72
C THR A 208 -11.77 -10.96 10.51
N PRO A 209 -11.70 -9.94 9.64
CA PRO A 209 -10.54 -9.05 9.57
C PRO A 209 -10.37 -8.23 10.84
N SER A 210 -9.25 -7.54 10.95
CA SER A 210 -8.94 -6.63 12.06
C SER A 210 -8.48 -5.26 11.55
N ALA A 211 -8.63 -4.24 12.39
CA ALA A 211 -8.03 -2.92 12.20
C ALA A 211 -6.55 -2.92 12.61
N ILE A 212 -5.80 -3.93 12.18
CA ILE A 212 -4.36 -4.07 12.40
C ILE A 212 -3.69 -4.16 11.04
N GLY A 213 -2.89 -3.15 10.72
CA GLY A 213 -1.97 -3.13 9.59
C GLY A 213 -0.54 -2.91 10.06
N ASN A 214 0.31 -2.47 9.14
CA ASN A 214 1.72 -2.22 9.38
C ASN A 214 2.00 -1.35 10.61
N PHE A 215 1.23 -0.26 10.80
CA PHE A 215 1.49 0.71 11.86
C PHE A 215 0.91 0.32 13.23
N GLU A 216 0.01 -0.66 13.29
CA GLU A 216 -0.58 -1.18 14.53
C GLU A 216 0.13 -2.44 15.05
N LEU A 217 1.16 -2.91 14.33
CA LEU A 217 1.96 -4.05 14.78
C LEU A 217 2.76 -3.72 16.04
N THR A 218 2.84 -4.72 16.89
CA THR A 218 3.68 -4.74 18.08
C THR A 218 4.67 -5.90 18.01
N SER A 219 5.54 -6.02 19.01
CA SER A 219 6.50 -7.12 19.11
C SER A 219 5.86 -8.47 19.49
N THR A 220 4.53 -8.54 19.64
CA THR A 220 3.81 -9.77 19.98
C THR A 220 2.84 -10.15 18.87
N HIS A 221 2.58 -11.45 18.74
CA HIS A 221 1.63 -11.95 17.75
C HIS A 221 0.22 -11.41 18.01
N GLN A 222 -0.31 -10.69 17.04
CA GLN A 222 -1.69 -10.19 17.01
C GLN A 222 -2.47 -10.91 15.92
N THR A 223 -3.69 -11.34 16.21
CA THR A 223 -4.59 -11.89 15.17
C THR A 223 -4.98 -10.78 14.20
N VAL A 224 -4.56 -10.92 12.95
CA VAL A 224 -4.88 -9.96 11.89
C VAL A 224 -6.10 -10.39 11.08
N PHE A 225 -6.34 -11.70 11.00
CA PHE A 225 -7.49 -12.30 10.35
C PHE A 225 -7.80 -13.68 10.92
N GLN A 226 -9.07 -14.05 10.98
CA GLN A 226 -9.48 -15.43 11.26
C GLN A 226 -10.79 -15.80 10.57
N LYS A 227 -10.99 -17.08 10.31
CA LYS A 227 -12.26 -17.66 9.86
C LYS A 227 -12.44 -19.04 10.47
N SER A 228 -13.58 -19.25 11.11
CA SER A 228 -14.03 -20.57 11.56
C SER A 228 -14.76 -21.32 10.44
N GLY A 229 -14.80 -22.65 10.59
CA GLY A 229 -15.71 -23.52 9.88
C GLY A 229 -17.17 -23.17 10.15
N SER A 230 -18.05 -23.69 9.31
CA SER A 230 -19.49 -23.40 9.41
C SER A 230 -20.39 -24.62 9.29
N ALA A 231 -19.83 -25.78 8.93
CA ALA A 231 -20.58 -27.02 8.95
C ALA A 231 -20.74 -27.54 10.38
N TYR A 232 -21.88 -28.15 10.68
CA TYR A 232 -22.24 -28.59 12.03
C TYR A 232 -21.22 -29.51 12.73
N ASN A 233 -20.48 -30.33 11.97
CA ASN A 233 -19.46 -31.23 12.53
C ASN A 233 -18.04 -30.65 12.45
N TYR A 234 -17.87 -29.44 11.90
CA TYR A 234 -16.57 -28.86 11.55
C TYR A 234 -16.48 -27.38 11.92
N ASP A 235 -17.38 -26.86 12.75
CA ASP A 235 -17.44 -25.43 13.10
C ASP A 235 -16.33 -25.02 14.07
N GLU A 236 -15.68 -25.98 14.73
CA GLU A 236 -14.48 -25.74 15.52
C GLU A 236 -13.21 -25.53 14.69
N ASN A 237 -13.20 -25.91 13.40
CA ASN A 237 -12.04 -25.71 12.54
C ASN A 237 -11.72 -24.22 12.37
N LEU A 238 -10.44 -23.86 12.41
CA LEU A 238 -10.01 -22.46 12.41
C LEU A 238 -8.85 -22.21 11.45
N PHE A 239 -9.06 -21.30 10.51
CA PHE A 239 -7.98 -20.64 9.78
C PHE A 239 -7.66 -19.31 10.45
N ARG A 240 -6.41 -19.08 10.82
CA ARG A 240 -6.00 -17.85 11.51
C ARG A 240 -4.65 -17.35 11.00
N ILE A 241 -4.57 -16.05 10.78
CA ILE A 241 -3.33 -15.35 10.48
C ILE A 241 -3.01 -14.44 11.66
N THR A 242 -1.81 -14.58 12.19
CA THR A 242 -1.25 -13.65 13.16
C THR A 242 0.00 -12.99 12.61
N ALA A 243 0.25 -11.74 13.00
CA ALA A 243 1.43 -10.99 12.59
C ALA A 243 2.10 -10.33 13.80
N LYS A 244 3.41 -10.08 13.70
CA LYS A 244 4.16 -9.24 14.64
C LYS A 244 5.30 -8.51 13.95
N GLU A 245 5.71 -7.41 14.55
CA GLU A 245 6.98 -6.76 14.23
C GLU A 245 8.12 -7.50 14.94
N VAL A 246 9.05 -8.07 14.17
CA VAL A 246 10.28 -8.65 14.71
C VAL A 246 11.30 -7.54 14.97
N ASP A 247 11.41 -6.62 14.02
CA ASP A 247 12.12 -5.35 14.15
C ASP A 247 11.58 -4.33 13.13
N SER A 248 12.12 -3.11 13.12
CA SER A 248 11.70 -2.02 12.21
C SER A 248 11.69 -2.36 10.71
N ARG A 249 12.37 -3.43 10.30
CA ARG A 249 12.51 -3.91 8.92
C ARG A 249 11.88 -5.27 8.67
N ILE A 250 11.44 -6.00 9.69
CA ILE A 250 11.01 -7.39 9.57
C ILE A 250 9.63 -7.58 10.21
N ILE A 251 8.70 -8.09 9.40
CA ILE A 251 7.39 -8.57 9.86
C ILE A 251 7.38 -10.10 9.76
N GLU A 252 6.91 -10.77 10.81
CA GLU A 252 6.67 -12.21 10.79
C GLU A 252 5.16 -12.48 10.74
N PHE A 253 4.77 -13.40 9.87
CA PHE A 253 3.41 -13.89 9.75
C PHE A 253 3.35 -15.39 10.05
N ASP A 254 2.38 -15.76 10.88
CA ASP A 254 2.04 -17.13 11.25
C ASP A 254 0.64 -17.43 10.68
N ILE A 255 0.53 -18.40 9.78
CA ILE A 255 -0.73 -18.90 9.24
C ILE A 255 -1.00 -20.27 9.84
N ARG A 256 -2.10 -20.41 10.57
CA ARG A 256 -2.49 -21.65 11.24
C ARG A 256 -3.74 -22.24 10.60
N PHE A 257 -3.67 -23.51 10.30
CA PHE A 257 -4.78 -24.36 9.88
C PHE A 257 -5.03 -25.34 11.03
N GLN A 258 -6.11 -25.12 11.78
CA GLN A 258 -6.41 -25.86 12.99
C GLN A 258 -7.62 -26.76 12.75
N ASP A 259 -7.39 -28.06 12.61
CA ASP A 259 -8.41 -29.09 12.58
C ASP A 259 -8.73 -29.48 14.01
N ASP A 260 -9.61 -28.69 14.64
CA ASP A 260 -10.02 -28.84 16.03
C ASP A 260 -11.40 -29.54 16.14
N SER A 261 -12.07 -29.75 15.00
CA SER A 261 -13.31 -30.52 14.92
C SER A 261 -13.06 -32.00 15.22
N GLY A 262 -13.84 -32.57 16.14
CA GLY A 262 -13.64 -33.94 16.63
C GLY A 262 -14.68 -34.92 16.11
N GLY A 263 -14.25 -35.88 15.28
CA GLY A 263 -15.00 -37.11 15.00
C GLY A 263 -14.68 -38.26 15.99
N THR A 264 -15.46 -39.35 15.94
CA THR A 264 -15.10 -40.61 16.63
C THR A 264 -15.14 -41.80 15.65
N PRO A 265 -13.99 -42.28 15.14
CA PRO A 265 -12.67 -41.64 15.18
C PRO A 265 -12.64 -40.36 14.34
N ASP A 266 -11.77 -39.43 14.71
CA ASP A 266 -11.58 -38.18 13.98
C ASP A 266 -10.79 -38.42 12.68
N GLU A 267 -11.40 -38.13 11.53
CA GLU A 267 -10.79 -38.35 10.23
C GLU A 267 -9.69 -37.33 9.92
N ASN A 268 -8.70 -37.73 9.12
CA ASN A 268 -7.67 -36.81 8.64
C ASN A 268 -8.21 -35.92 7.51
N VAL A 269 -7.60 -34.75 7.36
CA VAL A 269 -7.60 -33.98 6.10
C VAL A 269 -6.58 -34.62 5.16
N THR A 270 -7.02 -35.01 3.95
CA THR A 270 -6.21 -35.82 3.01
C THR A 270 -5.83 -35.07 1.73
N GLY A 271 -6.41 -33.89 1.51
CA GLY A 271 -6.11 -33.06 0.35
C GLY A 271 -4.71 -32.45 0.36
N THR A 272 -4.27 -31.97 -0.80
CA THR A 272 -3.09 -31.12 -0.93
C THR A 272 -3.43 -29.71 -0.46
N LEU A 273 -2.86 -29.32 0.67
CA LEU A 273 -2.99 -28.00 1.27
C LEU A 273 -1.91 -27.08 0.70
N THR A 274 -2.31 -25.91 0.22
CA THR A 274 -1.40 -24.88 -0.28
C THR A 274 -1.71 -23.55 0.39
N SER A 275 -0.68 -22.91 0.93
CA SER A 275 -0.69 -21.52 1.40
C SER A 275 0.12 -20.68 0.41
N THR A 276 -0.55 -19.74 -0.24
CA THR A 276 0.06 -18.90 -1.28
C THR A 276 0.12 -17.45 -0.81
N ILE A 277 1.31 -16.86 -0.88
CA ILE A 277 1.57 -15.47 -0.56
C ILE A 277 1.90 -14.71 -1.83
N THR A 278 1.19 -13.60 -2.03
CA THR A 278 1.51 -12.61 -3.06
C THR A 278 1.71 -11.24 -2.41
N GLN A 279 2.21 -10.29 -3.19
CA GLN A 279 2.27 -8.90 -2.76
C GLN A 279 1.58 -8.00 -3.78
N ARG A 280 0.98 -6.91 -3.31
CA ARG A 280 0.73 -5.72 -4.14
C ARG A 280 1.85 -4.74 -3.87
N ARG A 281 2.41 -4.12 -4.91
CA ARG A 281 3.50 -3.15 -4.77
C ARG A 281 3.37 -2.03 -5.79
N ALA A 282 3.68 -0.80 -5.39
CA ALA A 282 3.84 0.31 -6.32
C ALA A 282 5.03 0.03 -7.25
N SER A 283 4.74 -0.06 -8.55
CA SER A 283 5.69 -0.44 -9.59
C SER A 283 5.51 0.39 -10.87
N GLY A 284 4.80 1.52 -10.76
CA GLY A 284 4.56 2.44 -11.87
C GLY A 284 5.81 3.22 -12.26
N ILE A 285 5.73 3.92 -13.40
CA ILE A 285 6.84 4.74 -13.90
C ILE A 285 7.10 6.00 -13.07
N TYR A 286 6.08 6.46 -12.32
CA TYR A 286 6.13 7.69 -11.54
C TYR A 286 6.54 7.46 -10.08
N VAL A 287 6.06 6.35 -9.50
CA VAL A 287 6.36 5.91 -8.14
C VAL A 287 6.59 4.40 -8.18
N SER A 288 7.77 3.98 -7.74
CA SER A 288 8.14 2.57 -7.61
C SER A 288 8.98 2.36 -6.37
N VAL A 289 8.71 1.30 -5.63
CA VAL A 289 9.42 0.93 -4.39
C VAL A 289 10.04 -0.45 -4.54
N PRO A 290 11.21 -0.76 -3.97
CA PRO A 290 11.80 -2.08 -4.09
C PRO A 290 10.91 -3.17 -3.46
N SER A 291 10.93 -4.37 -4.02
CA SER A 291 10.28 -5.53 -3.39
C SER A 291 11.01 -5.89 -2.08
N PRO A 292 10.28 -6.16 -0.98
CA PRO A 292 10.86 -6.89 0.14
C PRO A 292 11.20 -8.33 -0.26
N THR A 293 11.99 -8.99 0.57
CA THR A 293 12.29 -10.43 0.44
C THR A 293 11.40 -11.24 1.37
N TYR A 294 10.86 -12.34 0.85
CA TYR A 294 10.02 -13.28 1.59
C TYR A 294 10.80 -14.56 1.84
N SER A 295 10.78 -15.06 3.07
CA SER A 295 11.44 -16.32 3.44
C SER A 295 10.58 -17.15 4.35
N ASN A 296 10.29 -18.38 3.94
CA ASN A 296 9.63 -19.36 4.80
C ASN A 296 10.60 -19.75 5.93
N THR A 297 10.08 -19.79 7.14
CA THR A 297 10.80 -20.21 8.36
C THR A 297 10.20 -21.47 8.96
N VAL A 298 8.93 -21.75 8.67
CA VAL A 298 8.24 -23.02 8.91
C VAL A 298 7.37 -23.32 7.69
N GLU A 299 7.56 -24.49 7.07
CA GLU A 299 6.73 -25.02 5.98
C GLU A 299 5.62 -25.92 6.54
N LEU A 300 4.53 -26.08 5.78
CA LEU A 300 3.39 -26.96 6.11
C LEU A 300 3.76 -28.45 6.18
#